data_AF-A0A7Y9SKU2-F1
#
_entry.id   AF-A0A7Y9SKU2-F1
#
_cell.length_a   1.000
_cell.length_b   1.000
_cell.length_c   1.000
_cell.angle_alpha   90.00
_cell.angle_beta   90.00
_cell.angle_gamma   90.00
#
_symmetry.space_group_name_H-M   'P 1'
#
loop_
_entity.id
_entity.type
_entity.pdbx_description
1 polymer ?
#
loop_
_entity_poly.entity_id
_entity_poly.type
_entity_poly.pdbx_seq_one_letter_code
_entity_poly.pdbx_strand_id
1 'polypeptide(L)'
;MRKTMVAGLTVGVVAALGLALPANASTSGEAQLSVLHGIPDTPVDVYVNGELTLDDFQPGDLAGPLALPADSYDIALTATDAADASAPILQTSVTLDAGVNYTATANLNEAGEPALNAFVNDTAQTAAGEGRLTVRHVAAAPAVDILAGGSPVVEDLTNPNEATLNLPAGTVSAAVALAGTTDPVIGPADVNVAEGTLTIVYAWGSAEAGNLALAVQTIEGLHGGPSGGVPSGAGGQLAAQDTLVQGAWLAAGLLVALGVAGGTLVVVRARSGR
;
A
#
# COMPACT_ATOMS: atom_id res chain seq x y z
N MET A 1 79.50 4.14 -28.91
CA MET A 1 78.50 3.04 -29.01
C MET A 1 77.34 3.35 -28.08
N ARG A 2 76.11 2.92 -28.46
CA ARG A 2 74.77 3.11 -27.82
C ARG A 2 74.05 4.39 -28.30
N LYS A 3 73.30 4.39 -29.41
CA LYS A 3 72.03 3.70 -29.79
C LYS A 3 70.85 3.99 -28.83
N THR A 4 70.04 4.97 -29.23
CA THR A 4 68.56 4.97 -29.38
C THR A 4 67.73 4.00 -28.53
N MET A 5 66.73 4.49 -27.79
CA MET A 5 65.32 4.59 -28.24
C MET A 5 64.42 5.10 -27.11
N VAL A 6 63.39 5.85 -27.51
CA VAL A 6 62.45 6.62 -26.71
C VAL A 6 61.09 5.91 -26.66
N ALA A 7 60.45 6.02 -25.50
CA ALA A 7 59.01 6.02 -25.20
C ALA A 7 58.15 4.76 -25.43
N GLY A 8 57.40 4.43 -24.38
CA GLY A 8 56.24 3.56 -24.40
C GLY A 8 55.66 3.35 -23.00
N LEU A 9 55.18 4.42 -22.35
CA LEU A 9 54.46 4.32 -21.08
C LEU A 9 52.97 4.58 -21.34
N THR A 10 52.23 3.52 -21.60
CA THR A 10 50.76 3.54 -21.68
C THR A 10 50.19 3.56 -20.27
N VAL A 11 49.80 4.74 -19.79
CA VAL A 11 48.95 4.87 -18.58
C VAL A 11 47.51 4.66 -19.03
N GLY A 12 46.98 3.45 -18.81
CA GLY A 12 45.56 3.17 -18.94
C GLY A 12 44.81 3.75 -17.74
N VAL A 13 44.26 4.96 -17.89
CA VAL A 13 43.28 5.50 -16.96
C VAL A 13 41.94 4.82 -17.27
N VAL A 14 41.62 3.76 -16.52
CA VAL A 14 40.23 3.29 -16.43
C VAL A 14 39.51 4.27 -15.51
N ALA A 15 38.93 5.31 -16.10
CA ALA A 15 37.93 6.13 -15.44
C ALA A 15 36.69 5.24 -15.26
N ALA A 16 36.57 4.60 -14.10
CA ALA A 16 35.32 4.04 -13.62
C ALA A 16 34.34 5.20 -13.45
N LEU A 17 33.59 5.51 -14.51
CA LEU A 17 32.38 6.32 -14.45
C LEU A 17 31.38 5.53 -13.62
N GLY A 18 31.48 5.68 -12.29
CA GLY A 18 30.41 5.36 -11.36
C GLY A 18 29.23 6.24 -11.71
N LEU A 19 28.41 5.79 -12.66
CA LEU A 19 27.05 6.27 -12.82
C LEU A 19 26.31 5.89 -11.53
N ALA A 20 26.39 6.75 -10.53
CA ALA A 20 25.39 6.85 -9.49
C ALA A 20 24.10 7.30 -10.19
N LEU A 21 23.41 6.35 -10.81
CA LEU A 21 22.02 6.54 -11.15
C LEU A 21 21.33 6.88 -9.83
N PRO A 22 20.58 7.99 -9.72
CA PRO A 22 19.72 8.17 -8.58
C PRO A 22 18.82 6.93 -8.52
N ALA A 23 18.94 6.15 -7.44
CA ALA A 23 17.93 5.19 -7.07
C ALA A 23 16.69 6.01 -6.76
N ASN A 24 15.88 6.25 -7.79
CA ASN A 24 14.52 6.72 -7.61
C ASN A 24 13.77 5.54 -7.01
N ALA A 25 13.80 5.42 -5.68
CA ALA A 25 12.79 4.68 -4.96
C ALA A 25 11.48 5.44 -5.20
N SER A 26 10.81 5.08 -6.30
CA SER A 26 9.44 5.47 -6.58
C SER A 26 8.60 4.78 -5.49
N THR A 27 8.30 5.52 -4.42
CA THR A 27 7.32 5.13 -3.40
C THR A 27 5.90 5.04 -3.96
N SER A 28 5.69 5.39 -5.24
CA SER A 28 4.41 5.38 -5.94
C SER A 28 4.00 4.00 -6.50
N GLY A 29 4.55 2.89 -5.99
CA GLY A 29 4.24 1.56 -6.52
C GLY A 29 4.33 0.41 -5.51
N GLU A 30 4.50 0.67 -4.22
CA GLU A 30 4.44 -0.38 -3.20
C GLU A 30 2.98 -0.65 -2.84
N ALA A 31 2.66 -1.92 -2.53
CA ALA A 31 1.40 -2.30 -1.94
C ALA A 31 1.39 -1.90 -0.46
N GLN A 32 0.23 -1.49 0.04
CA GLN A 32 0.04 -1.19 1.46
C GLN A 32 -0.71 -2.34 2.10
N LEU A 33 -0.13 -3.02 3.08
CA LEU A 33 -0.79 -4.11 3.80
C LEU A 33 -1.05 -3.72 5.25
N SER A 34 -2.31 -3.73 5.66
CA SER A 34 -2.70 -3.71 7.08
C SER A 34 -3.16 -5.09 7.51
N VAL A 35 -3.06 -5.41 8.79
CA VAL A 35 -3.48 -6.70 9.35
C VAL A 35 -4.35 -6.46 10.58
N LEU A 36 -5.49 -7.12 10.65
CA LEU A 36 -6.36 -7.18 11.83
C LEU A 36 -6.32 -8.60 12.40
N HIS A 37 -6.14 -8.71 13.71
CA HIS A 37 -6.38 -9.96 14.43
C HIS A 37 -7.76 -9.95 15.07
N GLY A 38 -8.60 -10.88 14.67
CA GLY A 38 -10.01 -10.99 15.05
C GLY A 38 -10.38 -12.40 15.54
N ILE A 39 -9.40 -13.19 16.00
CA ILE A 39 -9.63 -14.47 16.68
C ILE A 39 -9.60 -14.21 18.19
N PRO A 40 -10.73 -14.31 18.91
CA PRO A 40 -10.78 -14.06 20.34
C PRO A 40 -9.85 -14.95 21.16
N ASP A 41 -9.38 -14.41 22.28
CA ASP A 41 -8.64 -15.12 23.34
C ASP A 41 -7.40 -15.91 22.86
N THR A 42 -6.86 -15.55 21.69
CA THR A 42 -5.77 -16.29 21.05
C THR A 42 -4.69 -15.31 20.58
N PRO A 43 -3.74 -14.88 21.43
CA PRO A 43 -2.56 -14.16 20.95
C PRO A 43 -1.80 -14.99 19.91
N VAL A 44 -1.24 -14.35 18.89
CA VAL A 44 -0.51 -15.02 17.80
C VAL A 44 0.72 -14.25 17.39
N ASP A 45 1.70 -14.97 16.83
CA ASP A 45 2.80 -14.36 16.10
C ASP A 45 2.53 -14.42 14.61
N VAL A 46 2.93 -13.37 13.88
CA VAL A 46 2.75 -13.26 12.44
C VAL A 46 4.11 -13.30 11.76
N TYR A 47 4.27 -14.30 10.89
CA TYR A 47 5.44 -14.49 10.05
C TYR A 47 5.12 -14.14 8.61
N VAL A 48 6.03 -13.41 7.95
CA VAL A 48 5.97 -13.08 6.52
C VAL A 48 7.22 -13.63 5.86
N ASN A 49 7.06 -14.49 4.86
CA ASN A 49 8.15 -15.21 4.19
C ASN A 49 9.08 -15.95 5.18
N GLY A 50 8.51 -16.42 6.30
CA GLY A 50 9.25 -17.12 7.36
C GLY A 50 9.98 -16.21 8.35
N GLU A 51 9.90 -14.88 8.21
CA GLU A 51 10.46 -13.91 9.15
C GLU A 51 9.39 -13.40 10.12
N LEU A 52 9.70 -13.42 11.42
CA LEU A 52 8.80 -12.89 12.46
C LEU A 52 8.62 -11.38 12.26
N THR A 53 7.39 -10.97 11.94
CA THR A 53 7.05 -9.59 11.61
C THR A 53 6.27 -8.91 12.73
N LEU A 54 5.32 -9.63 13.34
CA LEU A 54 4.59 -9.19 14.52
C LEU A 54 4.69 -10.27 15.60
N ASP A 55 5.07 -9.84 16.79
CA ASP A 55 5.27 -10.68 17.98
C ASP A 55 4.15 -10.36 18.98
N ASP A 56 3.53 -11.40 19.56
CA ASP A 56 2.45 -11.29 20.56
C ASP A 56 1.28 -10.38 20.11
N PHE A 57 0.80 -10.59 18.88
CA PHE A 57 -0.27 -9.79 18.28
C PHE A 57 -1.63 -10.12 18.92
N GLN A 58 -2.23 -9.13 19.58
CA GLN A 58 -3.42 -9.35 20.42
C GLN A 58 -4.73 -9.31 19.62
N PRO A 59 -5.76 -10.06 20.04
CA PRO A 59 -7.08 -9.98 19.44
C PRO A 59 -7.66 -8.56 19.53
N GLY A 60 -8.16 -8.06 18.40
CA GLY A 60 -8.68 -6.70 18.22
C GLY A 60 -7.65 -5.69 17.74
N ASP A 61 -6.36 -6.01 17.79
CA ASP A 61 -5.31 -5.10 17.35
C ASP A 61 -5.24 -5.03 15.82
N LEU A 62 -4.90 -3.84 15.34
CA LEU A 62 -4.69 -3.55 13.93
C LEU A 62 -3.27 -3.03 13.73
N ALA A 63 -2.52 -3.71 12.88
CA ALA A 63 -1.16 -3.36 12.51
C ALA A 63 -1.08 -2.83 11.07
N GLY A 64 -0.10 -1.96 10.82
CA GLY A 64 0.17 -1.37 9.50
C GLY A 64 -0.36 0.06 9.31
N PRO A 65 -0.43 0.55 8.07
CA PRO A 65 -0.04 -0.16 6.84
C PRO A 65 1.48 -0.32 6.71
N LEU A 66 1.91 -1.52 6.33
CA LEU A 66 3.29 -1.81 5.93
C LEU A 66 3.40 -1.67 4.41
N ALA A 67 4.37 -0.88 3.95
CA ALA A 67 4.68 -0.77 2.53
C ALA A 67 5.51 -1.98 2.10
N LEU A 68 5.00 -2.73 1.12
CA LEU A 68 5.61 -3.94 0.59
C LEU A 68 5.74 -3.84 -0.93
N PRO A 69 6.87 -4.25 -1.52
CA PRO A 69 6.97 -4.44 -2.95
C PRO A 69 5.84 -5.32 -3.51
N ALA A 70 5.48 -5.11 -4.78
CA ALA A 70 4.53 -6.00 -5.44
C ALA A 70 5.19 -7.37 -5.66
N ASP A 71 4.77 -8.35 -4.87
CA ASP A 71 5.26 -9.73 -4.92
C ASP A 71 4.26 -10.68 -4.26
N SER A 72 4.57 -11.98 -4.27
CA SER A 72 3.86 -12.97 -3.47
C SER A 72 4.52 -13.14 -2.10
N TYR A 73 3.69 -13.14 -1.07
CA TYR A 73 4.09 -13.25 0.32
C TYR A 73 3.42 -14.45 0.97
N ASP A 74 4.21 -15.28 1.64
CA ASP A 74 3.72 -16.36 2.49
C ASP A 74 3.48 -15.81 3.90
N ILE A 75 2.23 -15.84 4.35
CA ILE A 75 1.82 -15.39 5.67
C ILE A 75 1.50 -16.62 6.52
N ALA A 76 2.11 -16.70 7.69
CA ALA A 76 1.90 -17.77 8.65
C ALA A 76 1.58 -17.17 10.02
N LEU A 77 0.58 -17.73 10.69
CA LEU A 77 0.22 -17.40 12.06
C LEU A 77 0.58 -18.58 12.96
N THR A 78 1.30 -18.33 14.03
CA THR A 78 1.70 -19.33 15.02
C THR A 78 1.22 -18.95 16.41
N ALA A 79 1.30 -19.89 17.35
CA ALA A 79 1.20 -19.56 18.77
C ALA A 79 2.40 -18.69 19.19
N THR A 80 2.22 -17.85 20.21
CA THR A 80 3.22 -16.89 20.71
C THR A 80 4.45 -17.54 21.35
N ASP A 81 4.40 -18.84 21.64
CA ASP A 81 5.52 -19.62 22.19
C ASP A 81 6.18 -20.52 21.15
N ALA A 82 5.81 -20.38 19.87
CA ALA A 82 6.41 -21.14 18.78
C ALA A 82 7.88 -20.74 18.59
N ALA A 83 8.73 -21.75 18.38
CA ALA A 83 10.15 -21.50 18.10
C ALA A 83 10.38 -20.92 16.70
N ASP A 84 9.53 -21.25 15.74
CA ASP A 84 9.55 -20.81 14.35
C ASP A 84 8.21 -21.07 13.64
N ALA A 85 8.12 -20.67 12.37
CA ALA A 85 6.95 -20.86 11.51
C ALA A 85 6.81 -22.27 10.89
N SER A 86 7.51 -23.29 11.37
CA SER A 86 7.47 -24.64 10.77
C SER A 86 6.16 -25.41 11.01
N ALA A 87 5.38 -25.00 12.02
CA ALA A 87 4.09 -25.58 12.35
C ALA A 87 3.03 -24.48 12.59
N PRO A 88 2.60 -23.77 11.53
CA PRO A 88 1.65 -22.68 11.67
C PRO A 88 0.25 -23.20 11.99
N ILE A 89 -0.50 -22.41 12.78
CA ILE A 89 -1.93 -22.63 13.03
C ILE A 89 -2.71 -22.34 11.73
N LEU A 90 -2.34 -21.25 11.05
CA LEU A 90 -2.89 -20.87 9.74
C LEU A 90 -1.76 -20.43 8.82
N GLN A 91 -1.84 -20.80 7.55
CA GLN A 91 -0.90 -20.36 6.53
C GLN A 91 -1.64 -20.05 5.23
N THR A 92 -1.25 -18.97 4.56
CA THR A 92 -1.75 -18.62 3.24
C THR A 92 -0.67 -17.90 2.43
N SER A 93 -0.80 -17.93 1.11
CA SER A 93 0.01 -17.09 0.22
C SER A 93 -0.88 -15.98 -0.34
N VAL A 94 -0.39 -14.75 -0.34
CA VAL A 94 -1.09 -13.57 -0.90
C VAL A 94 -0.20 -12.91 -1.93
N THR A 95 -0.77 -12.59 -3.09
CA THR A 95 -0.09 -11.77 -4.10
C THR A 95 -0.52 -10.32 -3.92
N LEU A 96 0.45 -9.42 -3.76
CA LEU A 96 0.22 -8.00 -3.61
C LEU A 96 0.55 -7.26 -4.90
N ASP A 97 -0.40 -6.46 -5.39
CA ASP A 97 -0.20 -5.63 -6.57
C ASP A 97 0.30 -4.23 -6.19
N ALA A 98 1.14 -3.67 -7.06
CA ALA A 98 1.74 -2.35 -6.88
C ALA A 98 0.68 -1.25 -6.71
N GLY A 99 0.81 -0.44 -5.66
CA GLY A 99 -0.07 0.70 -5.41
C GLY A 99 -1.47 0.36 -4.92
N VAL A 100 -1.75 -0.91 -4.60
CA VAL A 100 -3.03 -1.34 -4.03
C VAL A 100 -2.95 -1.34 -2.51
N ASN A 101 -4.05 -0.95 -1.87
CA ASN A 101 -4.19 -0.94 -0.42
C ASN A 101 -5.02 -2.15 0.02
N TYR A 102 -4.44 -3.00 0.87
CA TYR A 102 -5.02 -4.23 1.35
C TYR A 102 -5.20 -4.21 2.86
N THR A 103 -6.20 -4.94 3.34
CA THR A 103 -6.26 -5.38 4.74
C THR A 103 -6.47 -6.88 4.79
N ALA A 104 -5.56 -7.57 5.46
CA ALA A 104 -5.72 -8.97 5.82
C ALA A 104 -6.38 -9.09 7.20
N THR A 105 -7.25 -10.07 7.38
CA THR A 105 -7.87 -10.36 8.67
C THR A 105 -7.64 -11.82 9.02
N ALA A 106 -7.16 -12.07 10.23
CA ALA A 106 -7.20 -13.39 10.85
C ALA A 106 -8.42 -13.43 11.75
N ASN A 107 -9.45 -14.20 11.41
CA ASN A 107 -10.73 -14.12 12.10
C ASN A 107 -11.41 -15.49 12.17
N LEU A 108 -12.57 -15.56 12.83
CA LEU A 108 -13.41 -16.77 12.78
C LEU A 108 -14.33 -16.70 11.55
N ASN A 109 -14.48 -17.81 10.84
CA ASN A 109 -15.49 -17.98 9.80
C ASN A 109 -16.89 -18.12 10.43
N GLU A 110 -17.95 -18.21 9.63
CA GLU A 110 -19.34 -18.36 10.12
C GLU A 110 -19.50 -19.57 11.06
N ALA A 111 -18.73 -20.65 10.85
CA ALA A 111 -18.76 -21.86 11.66
C ALA A 111 -17.92 -21.77 12.96
N GLY A 112 -17.23 -20.65 13.21
CA GLY A 112 -16.36 -20.48 14.38
C GLY A 112 -14.96 -21.05 14.22
N GLU A 113 -14.54 -21.43 13.00
CA GLU A 113 -13.20 -21.93 12.72
C GLU A 113 -12.27 -20.77 12.29
N PRO A 114 -10.99 -20.79 12.67
CA PRO A 114 -10.03 -19.79 12.20
C PRO A 114 -9.92 -19.74 10.68
N ALA A 115 -9.93 -18.54 10.12
CA ALA A 115 -9.77 -18.26 8.70
C ALA A 115 -8.92 -16.99 8.46
N LEU A 116 -8.30 -16.93 7.29
CA LEU A 116 -7.60 -15.75 6.79
C LEU A 116 -8.37 -15.18 5.60
N ASN A 117 -8.68 -13.89 5.66
CA ASN A 117 -9.31 -13.15 4.57
C ASN A 117 -8.42 -11.99 4.15
N ALA A 118 -8.54 -11.58 2.88
CA ALA A 118 -7.84 -10.43 2.33
C ALA A 118 -8.84 -9.55 1.60
N PHE A 119 -8.79 -8.26 1.88
CA PHE A 119 -9.68 -7.27 1.31
C PHE A 119 -8.88 -6.20 0.58
N VAL A 120 -9.37 -5.76 -0.58
CA VAL A 120 -8.87 -4.58 -1.27
C VAL A 120 -9.64 -3.37 -0.77
N ASN A 121 -8.92 -2.39 -0.23
CA ASN A 121 -9.52 -1.15 0.26
C ASN A 121 -9.77 -0.20 -0.91
N ASP A 122 -11.01 0.27 -1.06
CA ASP A 122 -11.36 1.28 -2.07
C ASP A 122 -10.85 2.66 -1.65
N THR A 123 -9.62 2.97 -2.07
CA THR A 123 -8.97 4.26 -1.87
C THR A 123 -9.21 5.23 -3.02
N ALA A 124 -10.30 5.07 -3.79
CA ALA A 124 -10.71 6.07 -4.75
C ALA A 124 -11.15 7.37 -4.04
N GLN A 125 -10.96 8.50 -4.71
CA GLN A 125 -11.31 9.80 -4.15
C GLN A 125 -12.80 9.90 -3.81
N THR A 126 -13.11 10.52 -2.67
CA THR A 126 -14.49 10.83 -2.26
C THR A 126 -14.90 12.21 -2.78
N ALA A 127 -16.21 12.44 -2.87
CA ALA A 127 -16.72 13.77 -3.21
C ALA A 127 -16.43 14.78 -2.09
N ALA A 128 -16.43 16.06 -2.44
CA ALA A 128 -16.24 17.13 -1.46
C ALA A 128 -17.35 17.10 -0.40
N GLY A 129 -16.95 17.19 0.87
CA GLY A 129 -17.84 17.06 2.03
C GLY A 129 -18.27 15.63 2.39
N GLU A 130 -17.79 14.61 1.68
CA GLU A 130 -18.13 13.21 1.93
C GLU A 130 -16.95 12.39 2.43
N GLY A 131 -17.24 11.43 3.30
CA GLY A 131 -16.38 10.32 3.67
C GLY A 131 -16.94 8.99 3.19
N ARG A 132 -16.11 7.95 3.23
CA ARG A 132 -16.48 6.59 2.87
C ARG A 132 -16.52 5.73 4.12
N LEU A 133 -17.58 4.97 4.30
CA LEU A 133 -17.74 3.99 5.38
C LEU A 133 -17.82 2.59 4.75
N THR A 134 -16.90 1.71 5.11
CA THR A 134 -16.97 0.29 4.75
C THR A 134 -17.19 -0.52 6.02
N VAL A 135 -18.18 -1.40 6.00
CA VAL A 135 -18.44 -2.33 7.11
C VAL A 135 -18.10 -3.74 6.64
N ARG A 136 -17.28 -4.43 7.42
CA ARG A 136 -16.81 -5.80 7.15
C ARG A 136 -17.35 -6.73 8.22
N HIS A 137 -18.07 -7.76 7.78
CA HIS A 137 -18.49 -8.83 8.68
C HIS A 137 -17.44 -9.94 8.64
N VAL A 138 -16.67 -10.07 9.71
CA VAL A 138 -15.62 -11.09 9.87
C VAL A 138 -15.81 -11.87 11.18
N ALA A 139 -17.01 -11.87 11.75
CA ALA A 139 -17.34 -12.59 12.98
C ALA A 139 -17.98 -13.95 12.69
N ALA A 140 -17.81 -14.91 13.60
CA ALA A 140 -18.59 -16.14 13.66
C ALA A 140 -20.02 -15.82 14.13
N ALA A 141 -20.82 -15.32 13.20
CA ALA A 141 -22.22 -15.02 13.39
C ALA A 141 -22.98 -15.25 12.08
N PRO A 142 -24.29 -15.51 12.14
CA PRO A 142 -25.16 -15.49 10.96
C PRO A 142 -25.13 -14.14 10.22
N ALA A 143 -25.92 -14.03 9.15
CA ALA A 143 -26.15 -12.77 8.47
C ALA A 143 -26.58 -11.67 9.46
N VAL A 144 -26.06 -10.45 9.26
CA VAL A 144 -26.31 -9.29 10.12
C VAL A 144 -26.84 -8.11 9.31
N ASP A 145 -27.66 -7.31 9.97
CA ASP A 145 -28.12 -6.01 9.48
C ASP A 145 -27.34 -4.89 10.18
N ILE A 146 -26.90 -3.91 9.40
CA ILE A 146 -26.28 -2.70 9.93
C ILE A 146 -27.38 -1.65 10.08
N LEU A 147 -27.64 -1.25 11.31
CA LEU A 147 -28.65 -0.26 11.66
C LEU A 147 -27.98 1.11 11.81
N ALA A 148 -28.57 2.15 11.21
CA ALA A 148 -28.22 3.55 11.46
C ALA A 148 -29.48 4.29 11.91
N GLY A 149 -29.41 4.94 13.08
CA GLY A 149 -30.59 5.61 13.67
C GLY A 149 -31.79 4.67 13.93
N GLY A 150 -31.52 3.36 14.11
CA GLY A 150 -32.53 2.33 14.37
C GLY A 150 -33.18 1.70 13.14
N SER A 151 -32.77 2.09 11.92
CA SER A 151 -33.25 1.49 10.66
C SER A 151 -32.13 0.75 9.95
N PRO A 152 -32.39 -0.42 9.32
CA PRO A 152 -31.38 -1.12 8.53
C PRO A 152 -30.99 -0.31 7.30
N VAL A 153 -29.68 -0.08 7.15
CA VAL A 153 -29.07 0.59 5.99
C VAL A 153 -28.32 -0.41 5.11
N VAL A 154 -27.87 -1.51 5.68
CA VAL A 154 -27.32 -2.68 4.99
C VAL A 154 -28.00 -3.89 5.58
N GLU A 155 -28.57 -4.73 4.73
CA GLU A 155 -29.28 -5.95 5.12
C GLU A 155 -28.52 -7.18 4.66
N ASP A 156 -28.66 -8.28 5.40
CA ASP A 156 -28.14 -9.61 5.05
C ASP A 156 -26.63 -9.66 4.75
N LEU A 157 -25.82 -8.86 5.47
CA LEU A 157 -24.38 -8.92 5.34
C LEU A 157 -23.86 -10.22 5.98
N THR A 158 -23.15 -11.03 5.22
CA THR A 158 -22.64 -12.35 5.63
C THR A 158 -21.12 -12.35 5.74
N ASN A 159 -20.54 -13.20 6.58
CA ASN A 159 -19.07 -13.35 6.67
C ASN A 159 -18.54 -14.11 5.44
N PRO A 160 -17.45 -13.69 4.76
CA PRO A 160 -16.56 -12.55 5.04
C PRO A 160 -16.84 -11.31 4.15
N ASN A 161 -18.09 -11.00 3.84
CA ASN A 161 -18.44 -9.93 2.90
C ASN A 161 -18.39 -8.53 3.54
N GLU A 162 -18.36 -7.53 2.67
CA GLU A 162 -18.32 -6.11 3.03
C GLU A 162 -19.39 -5.29 2.32
N ALA A 163 -19.76 -4.16 2.92
CA ALA A 163 -20.65 -3.17 2.33
C ALA A 163 -20.02 -1.79 2.45
N THR A 164 -20.13 -0.96 1.41
CA THR A 164 -19.55 0.38 1.37
C THR A 164 -20.62 1.44 1.10
N LEU A 165 -20.55 2.54 1.84
CA LEU A 165 -21.46 3.67 1.79
C LEU A 165 -20.65 4.97 1.72
N ASN A 166 -21.00 5.87 0.81
CA ASN A 166 -20.49 7.25 0.84
C ASN A 166 -21.50 8.12 1.58
N LEU A 167 -21.02 8.83 2.61
CA LEU A 167 -21.87 9.58 3.53
C LEU A 167 -21.31 11.00 3.70
N PRO A 168 -22.18 12.00 3.92
CA PRO A 168 -21.73 13.32 4.36
C PRO A 168 -20.89 13.20 5.63
N ALA A 169 -19.84 14.01 5.73
CA ALA A 169 -18.98 14.01 6.90
C ALA A 169 -19.78 14.32 8.19
N GLY A 170 -19.60 13.49 9.21
CA GLY A 170 -20.34 13.57 10.46
C GLY A 170 -20.22 12.29 11.28
N THR A 171 -20.80 12.31 12.48
CA THR A 171 -20.89 11.12 13.35
C THR A 171 -22.19 10.37 13.06
N VAL A 172 -22.06 9.08 12.76
CA VAL A 172 -23.18 8.17 12.55
C VAL A 172 -23.25 7.22 13.74
N SER A 173 -24.39 7.19 14.43
CA SER A 173 -24.66 6.19 15.45
C SER A 173 -25.14 4.91 14.77
N ALA A 174 -24.32 3.88 14.81
CA ALA A 174 -24.55 2.61 14.12
C ALA A 174 -24.63 1.45 15.12
N ALA A 175 -25.42 0.44 14.79
CA ALA A 175 -25.49 -0.80 15.54
C ALA A 175 -25.54 -1.99 14.57
N VAL A 176 -25.14 -3.17 15.03
CA VAL A 176 -25.24 -4.42 14.27
C VAL A 176 -26.30 -5.28 14.95
N ALA A 177 -27.28 -5.73 14.19
CA ALA A 177 -28.31 -6.67 14.63
C ALA A 177 -28.24 -7.95 13.80
N LEU A 178 -28.81 -9.05 14.29
CA LEU A 178 -28.98 -10.24 13.45
C LEU A 178 -30.00 -9.95 12.34
N ALA A 179 -29.80 -10.55 11.17
CA ALA A 179 -30.66 -10.31 10.01
C ALA A 179 -32.15 -10.51 10.35
N GLY A 180 -32.97 -9.53 9.97
CA GLY A 180 -34.41 -9.51 10.23
C GLY A 180 -34.81 -9.16 11.67
N THR A 181 -33.87 -8.72 12.50
CA THR A 181 -34.12 -8.25 13.87
C THR A 181 -33.65 -6.81 14.05
N THR A 182 -34.16 -6.14 15.08
CA THR A 182 -33.71 -4.79 15.46
C THR A 182 -32.98 -4.76 16.80
N ASP A 183 -32.81 -5.94 17.42
CA ASP A 183 -32.13 -6.05 18.71
C ASP A 183 -30.60 -6.04 18.45
N PRO A 184 -29.88 -5.00 18.89
CA PRO A 184 -28.48 -4.86 18.58
C PRO A 184 -27.65 -5.90 19.33
N VAL A 185 -26.86 -6.67 18.60
CA VAL A 185 -25.84 -7.59 19.14
C VAL A 185 -24.51 -6.89 19.35
N ILE A 186 -24.26 -5.81 18.60
CA ILE A 186 -23.11 -4.93 18.77
C ILE A 186 -23.59 -3.47 18.71
N GLY A 187 -23.17 -2.66 19.68
CA GLY A 187 -23.49 -1.23 19.73
C GLY A 187 -24.77 -0.90 20.52
N PRO A 188 -25.26 0.35 20.42
CA PRO A 188 -24.85 1.39 19.46
C PRO A 188 -23.42 1.90 19.69
N ALA A 189 -22.71 2.16 18.60
CA ALA A 189 -21.38 2.75 18.58
C ALA A 189 -21.39 3.97 17.66
N ASP A 190 -20.74 5.05 18.11
CA ASP A 190 -20.61 6.27 17.33
C ASP A 190 -19.41 6.14 16.38
N VAL A 191 -19.68 6.14 15.08
CA VAL A 191 -18.67 6.04 14.03
C VAL A 191 -18.48 7.42 13.42
N ASN A 192 -17.25 7.94 13.49
CA ASN A 192 -16.91 9.22 12.89
C ASN A 192 -16.56 9.05 11.40
N VAL A 193 -17.40 9.57 10.51
CA VAL A 193 -17.12 9.62 9.08
C VAL A 193 -16.52 11.00 8.75
N ALA A 194 -15.22 11.04 8.51
CA ALA A 194 -14.53 12.27 8.15
C ALA A 194 -14.50 12.47 6.62
N GLU A 195 -14.51 13.73 6.18
CA GLU A 195 -14.34 14.07 4.77
C GLU A 195 -13.01 13.53 4.23
N GLY A 196 -13.02 12.98 3.02
CA GLY A 196 -11.80 12.48 2.39
C GLY A 196 -11.15 11.31 3.13
N THR A 197 -11.92 10.58 3.93
CA THR A 197 -11.44 9.47 4.75
C THR A 197 -12.28 8.22 4.49
N LEU A 198 -11.62 7.08 4.35
CA LEU A 198 -12.24 5.76 4.38
C LEU A 198 -12.17 5.24 5.82
N THR A 199 -13.33 5.10 6.44
CA THR A 199 -13.50 4.46 7.74
C THR A 199 -13.95 3.03 7.50
N ILE A 200 -13.18 2.05 7.96
CA ILE A 200 -13.51 0.64 7.85
C ILE A 200 -13.83 0.12 9.25
N VAL A 201 -15.04 -0.40 9.44
CA VAL A 201 -15.50 -0.99 10.70
C VAL A 201 -15.58 -2.50 10.52
N TYR A 202 -14.91 -3.23 11.40
CA TYR A 202 -14.85 -4.68 11.40
C TYR A 202 -15.67 -5.22 12.56
N ALA A 203 -16.69 -6.02 12.26
CA ALA A 203 -17.35 -6.85 13.27
C ALA A 203 -16.61 -8.19 13.35
N TRP A 204 -16.04 -8.50 14.51
CA TRP A 204 -15.25 -9.72 14.73
C TRP A 204 -15.65 -10.41 16.04
N GLY A 205 -15.16 -11.64 16.25
CA GLY A 205 -15.50 -12.47 17.40
C GLY A 205 -16.53 -13.55 17.09
N SER A 206 -17.25 -14.04 18.10
CA SER A 206 -18.26 -15.09 17.98
C SER A 206 -19.56 -14.69 18.68
N ALA A 207 -20.67 -14.83 17.96
CA ALA A 207 -22.01 -14.62 18.50
C ALA A 207 -22.37 -15.69 19.53
N GLU A 208 -21.99 -16.95 19.29
CA GLU A 208 -22.26 -18.06 20.21
C GLU A 208 -21.49 -17.93 21.52
N ALA A 209 -20.23 -17.47 21.46
CA ALA A 209 -19.41 -17.24 22.64
C ALA A 209 -19.70 -15.90 23.35
N GLY A 210 -20.48 -15.01 22.74
CA GLY A 210 -20.83 -13.71 23.31
C GLY A 210 -19.66 -12.73 23.40
N ASN A 211 -18.63 -12.88 22.56
CA ASN A 211 -17.41 -12.06 22.54
C ASN A 211 -17.30 -11.22 21.26
N LEU A 212 -18.43 -10.85 20.66
CA LEU A 212 -18.48 -9.94 19.52
C LEU A 212 -17.90 -8.56 19.89
N ALA A 213 -17.05 -8.05 19.02
CA ALA A 213 -16.37 -6.77 19.20
C ALA A 213 -16.23 -6.01 17.87
N LEU A 214 -15.86 -4.73 17.97
CA LEU A 214 -15.58 -3.87 16.83
C LEU A 214 -14.11 -3.48 16.80
N ALA A 215 -13.53 -3.45 15.61
CA ALA A 215 -12.29 -2.74 15.32
C ALA A 215 -12.56 -1.67 14.26
N VAL A 216 -11.83 -0.56 14.32
CA VAL A 216 -11.99 0.56 13.38
C VAL A 216 -10.64 0.92 12.78
N GLN A 217 -10.59 1.04 11.46
CA GLN A 217 -9.45 1.51 10.71
C GLN A 217 -9.84 2.77 9.94
N THR A 218 -8.93 3.75 9.90
CA THR A 218 -9.12 4.97 9.11
C THR A 218 -7.99 5.12 8.11
N ILE A 219 -8.36 5.32 6.84
CA ILE A 219 -7.43 5.64 5.75
C ILE A 219 -7.77 7.05 5.26
N GLU A 220 -6.85 7.98 5.48
CA GLU A 220 -7.00 9.39 5.13
C GLU A 220 -6.49 9.68 3.70
N GLY A 221 -6.68 10.92 3.24
CA GLY A 221 -6.09 11.40 1.98
C GLY A 221 -6.90 11.07 0.72
N LEU A 222 -8.18 10.70 0.87
CA LEU A 222 -9.09 10.44 -0.24
C LEU A 222 -9.79 11.72 -0.74
N HIS A 223 -9.56 12.86 -0.12
CA HIS A 223 -10.15 14.11 -0.59
C HIS A 223 -9.65 14.45 -2.00
N GLY A 224 -10.53 15.04 -2.80
CA GLY A 224 -10.08 15.81 -3.96
C GLY A 224 -9.08 16.87 -3.50
N GLY A 225 -7.90 16.95 -4.11
CA GLY A 225 -7.12 18.20 -4.04
C GLY A 225 -7.99 19.36 -4.53
N PRO A 226 -7.80 20.60 -4.06
CA PRO A 226 -8.60 21.73 -4.54
C PRO A 226 -8.54 21.78 -6.07
N SER A 227 -9.68 21.49 -6.70
CA SER A 227 -9.84 21.43 -8.16
C SER A 227 -9.84 22.85 -8.71
N GLY A 228 -8.65 23.44 -8.76
CA GLY A 228 -8.46 24.86 -9.01
C GLY A 228 -7.18 25.29 -8.33
N GLY A 229 -6.04 24.90 -8.91
CA GLY A 229 -4.78 25.52 -8.54
C GLY A 229 -4.97 27.03 -8.54
N VAL A 230 -4.56 27.69 -7.45
CA VAL A 230 -4.51 29.15 -7.44
C VAL A 230 -3.63 29.57 -8.63
N PRO A 231 -4.12 30.39 -9.57
CA PRO A 231 -3.29 30.88 -10.67
C PRO A 231 -2.22 31.81 -10.10
N SER A 232 -1.13 31.24 -9.58
CA SER A 232 0.06 31.99 -9.22
C SER A 232 0.73 32.37 -10.53
N GLY A 233 0.38 33.56 -11.03
CA GLY A 233 0.85 34.09 -12.30
C GLY A 233 2.36 33.90 -12.50
N ALA A 234 2.73 33.61 -13.75
CA ALA A 234 4.10 33.63 -14.30
C ALA A 234 5.13 32.58 -13.82
N GLY A 235 4.84 31.68 -12.88
CA GLY A 235 5.81 30.66 -12.44
C GLY A 235 6.22 29.62 -13.51
N GLY A 236 5.33 29.29 -14.45
CA GLY A 236 5.57 28.27 -15.49
C GLY A 236 6.43 28.73 -16.68
N GLN A 237 6.66 30.03 -16.85
CA GLN A 237 7.44 30.54 -18.00
C GLN A 237 8.94 30.40 -17.82
N LEU A 238 9.42 30.36 -16.57
CA LEU A 238 10.83 30.13 -16.26
C LEU A 238 11.22 28.66 -16.46
N ALA A 239 10.34 27.72 -16.09
CA ALA A 239 10.57 26.29 -16.34
C ALA A 239 10.62 25.95 -17.84
N ALA A 240 9.80 26.61 -18.66
CA ALA A 240 9.81 26.49 -20.12
C ALA A 240 11.08 27.11 -20.75
N GLN A 241 11.58 28.22 -20.22
CA GLN A 241 12.87 28.79 -20.63
C GLN A 241 14.05 27.88 -20.26
N ASP A 242 14.03 27.29 -19.06
CA ASP A 242 15.10 26.39 -18.61
C ASP A 242 15.15 25.10 -19.43
N THR A 243 14.00 24.53 -19.83
CA THR A 243 13.96 23.37 -20.72
C THR A 243 14.49 23.68 -22.12
N LEU A 244 14.19 24.87 -22.65
CA LEU A 244 14.72 25.31 -23.95
C LEU A 244 16.22 25.59 -23.89
N VAL A 245 16.72 26.19 -22.81
CA VAL A 245 18.15 26.46 -22.62
C VAL A 245 18.92 25.16 -22.38
N GLN A 246 18.41 24.23 -21.57
CA GLN A 246 19.01 22.90 -21.39
C GLN A 246 19.04 22.09 -22.69
N GLY A 247 17.96 22.11 -23.48
CA GLY A 247 17.92 21.48 -24.80
C GLY A 247 18.97 22.05 -25.75
N ALA A 248 19.19 23.35 -25.74
CA ALA A 248 20.22 24.02 -26.54
C ALA A 248 21.65 23.63 -26.11
N TRP A 249 21.93 23.52 -24.80
CA TRP A 249 23.22 23.07 -24.29
C TRP A 249 23.53 21.61 -24.62
N LEU A 250 22.54 20.72 -24.55
CA LEU A 250 22.69 19.31 -24.92
C LEU A 250 22.94 19.14 -26.42
N ALA A 251 22.22 19.89 -27.26
CA ALA A 251 22.46 19.90 -28.71
C ALA A 251 23.86 20.44 -29.08
N ALA A 252 24.33 21.48 -28.38
CA ALA A 252 25.68 22.01 -28.56
C ALA A 252 26.76 21.00 -28.13
N GLY A 253 26.56 20.29 -27.02
CA GLY A 253 27.46 19.23 -26.56
C GLY A 253 27.58 18.06 -27.53
N LEU A 254 26.47 17.64 -28.15
CA LEU A 254 26.45 16.55 -29.13
C LEU A 254 27.20 16.91 -30.43
N LEU A 255 27.11 18.17 -30.87
CA LEU A 255 27.83 18.65 -32.06
C LEU A 255 29.34 18.73 -31.84
N VAL A 256 29.80 19.09 -30.64
CA VAL A 256 31.23 19.08 -30.29
C VAL A 256 31.78 17.64 -30.24
N ALA A 257 31.02 16.69 -29.69
CA ALA A 257 31.41 15.28 -29.63
C ALA A 257 31.52 14.64 -31.04
N LEU A 258 30.60 14.97 -31.94
CA LEU A 258 30.65 14.52 -33.34
C LEU A 258 31.81 15.16 -34.13
N GLY A 259 32.16 16.41 -33.83
CA GLY A 259 33.34 17.08 -34.42
C GLY A 259 34.67 16.42 -34.04
N VAL A 260 34.82 15.99 -32.78
CA VAL A 260 36.02 15.28 -32.31
C VAL A 260 36.10 13.86 -32.92
N ALA A 261 34.98 13.16 -33.04
CA ALA A 261 34.93 11.85 -33.71
C ALA A 261 35.22 11.94 -35.22
N GLY A 262 34.71 12.97 -35.90
CA GLY A 262 34.99 13.21 -37.32
C GLY A 262 36.45 13.59 -37.61
N GLY A 263 37.07 14.39 -36.73
CA GLY A 263 38.47 14.81 -36.87
C GLY A 263 39.48 13.67 -36.74
N THR A 264 39.22 12.69 -35.87
CA THR A 264 40.10 11.51 -35.71
C THR A 264 40.03 10.56 -36.91
N LEU A 265 38.85 10.40 -37.53
CA LEU A 265 38.66 9.56 -38.73
C LEU A 265 39.33 10.10 -40.00
N VAL A 266 39.40 11.42 -40.18
CA VAL A 266 40.06 12.05 -41.35
C VAL A 266 41.60 11.97 -41.24
N VAL A 267 42.16 12.08 -40.04
CA VAL A 267 43.62 11.99 -39.83
C VAL A 267 44.17 10.57 -40.03
N VAL A 268 43.37 9.54 -39.74
CA VAL A 268 43.77 8.13 -39.96
C VAL A 268 43.77 7.76 -41.45
N ARG A 269 42.85 8.30 -42.25
CA ARG A 269 42.73 7.98 -43.69
C ARG A 269 43.79 8.70 -44.56
N ALA A 270 44.31 9.85 -44.13
CA ALA A 270 45.38 10.56 -44.81
C ALA A 270 46.78 9.92 -44.64
N ARG A 271 46.93 8.97 -43.71
CA ARG A 271 48.20 8.26 -43.45
C ARG A 271 48.31 6.87 -44.09
N SER A 272 47.24 6.33 -44.69
CA SER A 272 47.27 5.04 -45.41
C SER A 272 47.35 5.19 -46.94
N GLY A 273 47.61 6.39 -47.44
CA GLY A 273 47.71 6.71 -48.87
C GLY A 273 49.07 7.30 -49.29
N ARG A 274 50.16 6.91 -48.62
CA ARG A 274 51.55 7.10 -49.05
C ARG A 274 52.28 5.78 -49.01
#